data_AF-A0AAV5EYD2-F1
#
_entry.id   AF-A0AAV5EYD2-F1
#
_cell.length_a   1.000
_cell.length_b   1.000
_cell.length_c   1.000
_cell.angle_alpha   90.00
_cell.angle_beta   90.00
_cell.angle_gamma   90.00
#
_symmetry.space_group_name_H-M   'P 1'
#
loop_
_entity.id
_entity.type
_entity.pdbx_description
1 polymer ?
#
loop_
_entity_poly.entity_id
_entity_poly.type
_entity_poly.pdbx_seq_one_letter_code
_entity_poly.pdbx_strand_id
1 'polypeptide(L)' 'MGGHGHDEPYYLHAKHMYNLHRMKHQGLKVTLSVLGAVSIGVGVPVYAVIFQQKKTASG' A
#
# COMPACT_ATOMS: atom_id res chain seq x y z
N MET A 1 -13.48 -32.10 -31.10
CA MET A 1 -13.86 -31.82 -29.69
C MET A 1 -12.58 -31.76 -28.89
N GLY A 2 -12.06 -30.54 -28.63
CA GLY A 2 -10.82 -30.31 -27.89
C GLY A 2 -11.16 -29.63 -26.57
N GLY A 3 -10.88 -30.30 -25.46
CA GLY A 3 -11.13 -29.78 -24.12
C GLY A 3 -9.93 -30.02 -23.22
N HIS A 4 -9.40 -28.94 -22.62
CA HIS A 4 -9.02 -28.83 -21.20
C HIS A 4 -8.23 -27.54 -20.95
N GLY A 5 -8.76 -26.66 -20.09
CA GLY A 5 -8.02 -25.70 -19.27
C GLY A 5 -7.61 -24.38 -19.91
N HIS A 6 -7.45 -23.36 -19.06
CA HIS A 6 -6.89 -22.02 -19.32
C HIS A 6 -7.83 -20.82 -19.55
N ASP A 7 -9.00 -20.78 -18.90
CA ASP A 7 -9.64 -19.52 -18.47
C ASP A 7 -9.06 -19.03 -17.12
N GLU A 8 -7.81 -19.37 -16.83
CA GLU A 8 -7.20 -19.04 -15.54
C GLU A 8 -6.36 -17.76 -15.65
N PRO A 9 -6.49 -16.87 -14.68
CA PRO A 9 -5.98 -15.52 -14.82
C PRO A 9 -4.46 -15.50 -14.82
N TYR A 10 -3.87 -14.61 -15.61
CA TYR A 10 -2.42 -14.47 -15.84
C TYR A 10 -1.55 -14.51 -14.56
N TYR A 11 -2.09 -14.12 -13.41
CA TYR A 11 -1.37 -14.12 -12.13
C TYR A 11 -1.24 -15.51 -11.47
N LEU A 12 -2.02 -16.52 -11.90
CA LEU A 12 -2.03 -17.85 -11.30
C LEU A 12 -0.79 -18.68 -11.68
N HIS A 13 -0.32 -18.55 -12.93
CA HIS A 13 0.85 -19.26 -13.46
C HIS A 13 2.03 -18.33 -13.81
N ALA A 14 2.08 -17.13 -13.21
CA ALA A 14 3.16 -16.18 -13.48
C ALA A 14 4.49 -16.67 -12.86
N LYS A 15 5.59 -16.57 -13.63
CA LYS A 15 6.95 -16.91 -13.15
C LYS A 15 7.38 -16.10 -11.92
N HIS A 16 6.85 -14.88 -11.78
CA HIS A 16 7.10 -14.01 -10.64
C HIS A 16 5.78 -13.67 -9.96
N MET A 17 5.76 -13.74 -8.63
CA MET A 17 4.55 -13.43 -7.84
C MET A 17 4.02 -12.01 -8.08
N TYR A 18 4.91 -11.04 -8.31
CA TYR A 18 4.54 -9.66 -8.58
C TYR A 18 4.93 -9.26 -10.00
N ASN A 19 3.97 -8.78 -10.78
CA ASN A 19 4.23 -8.16 -12.07
C ASN A 19 4.26 -6.63 -11.96
N LEU A 20 5.19 -6.12 -11.14
CA LEU A 20 5.35 -4.70 -10.86
C LEU A 20 5.61 -3.87 -12.13
N HIS A 21 6.41 -4.41 -13.06
CA HIS A 21 6.78 -3.72 -14.29
C HIS A 21 5.60 -3.49 -15.26
N ARG A 22 4.56 -4.33 -15.17
CA ARG A 22 3.32 -4.16 -15.96
C ARG A 22 2.34 -3.15 -15.32
N MET A 23 2.67 -2.58 -14.16
CA MET A 23 1.79 -1.65 -13.47
C MET A 23 1.83 -0.26 -14.14
N LYS A 24 0.69 0.18 -14.68
CA LYS A 24 0.57 1.52 -15.26
C LYS A 24 0.85 2.59 -14.20
N HIS A 25 1.73 3.54 -14.54
CA HIS A 25 2.22 4.60 -13.64
C HIS A 25 2.88 4.06 -12.36
N GLN A 26 3.68 2.99 -12.48
CA GLN A 26 4.34 2.34 -11.35
C GLN A 26 5.11 3.33 -10.46
N GLY A 27 5.94 4.21 -11.04
CA GLY A 27 6.71 5.19 -10.29
C GLY A 27 5.84 6.11 -9.43
N LEU A 28 4.76 6.67 -10.02
CA LEU A 28 3.84 7.53 -9.29
C LEU A 28 3.15 6.78 -8.14
N LYS A 29 2.66 5.57 -8.39
CA LYS A 29 1.96 4.76 -7.38
C LYS A 29 2.89 4.35 -6.24
N VAL A 30 4.11 3.93 -6.55
CA VAL A 30 5.09 3.55 -5.53
C VAL A 30 5.46 4.77 -4.69
N THR A 31 5.78 5.91 -5.30
CA THR A 31 6.11 7.13 -4.57
C THR A 31 4.96 7.59 -3.67
N LEU A 32 3.73 7.64 -4.17
CA LEU A 32 2.56 8.01 -3.37
C LEU A 32 2.32 7.04 -2.21
N SER A 33 2.49 5.73 -2.45
CA SER A 33 2.32 4.73 -1.40
C SER A 33 3.37 4.86 -0.29
N VAL A 34 4.63 5.11 -0.65
CA VAL A 34 5.72 5.33 0.31
C VAL A 34 5.48 6.62 1.09
N LEU A 35 5.14 7.73 0.41
CA LEU A 35 4.82 8.99 1.07
C LEU A 35 3.63 8.87 2.02
N GLY A 36 2.58 8.15 1.62
CA GLY A 36 1.42 7.89 2.47
C GLY A 36 1.80 7.09 3.72
N ALA A 37 2.56 6.00 3.56
CA ALA A 37 3.00 5.17 4.68
C ALA A 37 3.87 5.96 5.68
N VAL A 38 4.83 6.75 5.17
CA VAL A 38 5.69 7.60 6.02
C VAL A 38 4.85 8.67 6.72
N SER A 39 3.94 9.32 6.01
CA SER A 39 3.08 10.38 6.57
C SER A 39 2.20 9.85 7.71
N ILE A 40 1.63 8.65 7.57
CA ILE A 40 0.84 8.02 8.63
C ILE A 40 1.74 7.61 9.80
N GLY A 41 2.90 7.01 9.52
CA GLY A 41 3.86 6.57 10.53
C GLY A 41 4.37 7.70 11.42
N VAL A 42 4.55 8.90 10.88
CA VAL A 42 4.96 10.09 11.65
C VAL A 42 3.75 10.85 12.21
N GLY A 43 2.68 11.00 11.42
CA GLY A 43 1.53 11.81 11.78
C GLY A 43 0.76 11.28 12.99
N VAL A 44 0.58 9.96 13.10
CA VAL A 44 -0.17 9.35 14.20
C VAL A 44 0.51 9.59 15.57
N PRO A 45 1.80 9.30 15.77
CA PRO A 45 2.48 9.60 17.03
C PRO A 45 2.48 11.09 17.41
N VAL A 46 2.72 11.99 16.44
CA VAL A 46 2.70 13.44 16.68
C VAL A 46 1.32 13.88 17.16
N TYR A 47 0.26 13.43 16.49
CA TYR A 47 -1.11 13.72 16.91
C TYR A 47 -1.42 13.16 18.29
N ALA A 48 -0.97 11.94 18.59
CA ALA A 48 -1.16 11.31 19.90
C ALA A 48 -0.49 12.13 21.03
N VAL A 49 0.71 12.67 20.79
CA VAL A 49 1.39 13.56 21.76
C VAL A 49 0.60 14.84 21.96
N ILE A 50 0.18 15.51 20.87
CA ILE A 50 -0.63 16.74 20.95
C ILE A 50 -1.92 16.48 21.74
N PHE A 51 -2.61 15.36 21.46
CA PHE A 51 -3.83 14.99 22.15
C PHE A 51 -3.59 14.76 23.66
N GLN A 52 -2.52 14.07 24.03
CA GLN A 52 -2.17 13.85 25.44
C GLN A 52 -1.81 15.15 26.16
N GLN A 53 -0.99 16.01 25.55
CA GLN A 53 -0.64 17.31 26.13
C GLN A 53 -1.87 18.19 26.36
N LYS A 54 -2.84 18.20 25.43
CA LYS A 54 -4.10 18.94 25.60
C LYS A 54 -4.92 18.44 26.81
N LYS A 55 -4.93 17.13 27.06
CA LYS A 55 -5.59 16.56 28.25
C LYS A 55 -4.89 16.97 29.55
N THR A 56 -3.55 16.97 29.57
CA THR A 56 -2.76 17.34 30.75
C THR A 56 -2.80 18.85 31.03
N ALA A 57 -2.85 19.70 30.00
CA ALA A 57 -2.89 21.15 30.15
C ALA A 57 -4.25 21.71 30.60
N SER A 58 -5.29 20.88 30.63
CA SER A 58 -6.64 21.27 31.09
C SER A 58 -6.86 20.99 32.59
N GLY A 59 -5.79 20.66 33.33
CA GLY A 59 -5.79 20.47 34.78
C GLY A 59 -5.57 21.76 35.55
#